data_AF-A0A7Z0IIW7-F1
#
_entry.id   AF-A0A7Z0IIW7-F1
#
_cell.length_a   1.000
_cell.length_b   1.000
_cell.length_c   1.000
_cell.angle_alpha   90.00
_cell.angle_beta   90.00
_cell.angle_gamma   90.00
#
_symmetry.space_group_name_H-M   'P 1'
#
loop_
_entity.id
_entity.type
_entity.pdbx_description
1 polymer ?
#
loop_
_entity_poly.entity_id
_entity_poly.type
_entity_poly.pdbx_seq_one_letter_code
_entity_poly.pdbx_strand_id
1 'polypeptide(L)'
;MELGESINQALTRELLEEAGCRPEPGAMCRLFFSHIATSRRLEPYMPHVPHPVAWWTFAVLPTEVVGQPTCPVDGEQITKVSHVSVEKAIEVLSAGSDPMHADIVRLAVHLQLI
;
A
#
# COMPACT_ATOMS: atom_id res chain seq x y z
N MET A 1 10.17 -1.98 -2.86
CA MET A 1 10.49 -1.98 -4.30
C MET A 1 11.88 -2.52 -4.48
N GLU A 2 11.99 -3.61 -5.22
CA GLU A 2 13.26 -4.25 -5.52
C GLU A 2 14.08 -3.45 -6.55
N LEU A 3 15.39 -3.71 -6.59
CA LEU A 3 16.27 -3.02 -7.53
C LEU A 3 15.87 -3.33 -8.98
N GLY A 4 15.55 -2.28 -9.75
CA GLY A 4 15.13 -2.39 -11.15
C GLY A 4 13.66 -2.77 -11.35
N GLU A 5 12.89 -2.91 -10.26
CA GLU A 5 11.46 -3.17 -10.30
C GLU A 5 10.68 -1.92 -10.75
N SER A 6 9.78 -2.08 -11.73
CA SER A 6 8.83 -1.01 -12.08
C SER A 6 7.73 -0.90 -11.02
N ILE A 7 7.06 0.26 -10.94
CA ILE A 7 5.95 0.49 -10.01
C ILE A 7 4.85 -0.58 -10.17
N ASN A 8 4.52 -0.98 -11.39
CA ASN A 8 3.49 -1.99 -11.63
C ASN A 8 3.91 -3.40 -11.20
N GLN A 9 5.18 -3.75 -11.36
CA GLN A 9 5.72 -5.02 -10.88
C GLN A 9 5.68 -5.07 -9.35
N ALA A 10 6.17 -4.01 -8.70
CA ALA A 10 6.11 -3.88 -7.25
C ALA A 10 4.68 -3.99 -6.76
N LEU A 11 3.77 -3.16 -7.27
CA LEU A 11 2.37 -3.17 -6.87
C LEU A 11 1.72 -4.56 -7.03
N THR A 12 2.00 -5.27 -8.12
CA THR A 12 1.41 -6.61 -8.34
C THR A 12 1.98 -7.63 -7.37
N ARG A 13 3.30 -7.58 -7.10
CA ARG A 13 3.96 -8.46 -6.15
C ARG A 13 3.48 -8.19 -4.72
N GLU A 14 3.52 -6.94 -4.27
CA GLU A 14 3.09 -6.56 -2.90
C GLU A 14 1.62 -6.94 -2.65
N LEU A 15 0.71 -6.72 -3.63
CA LEU A 15 -0.69 -7.12 -3.50
C LEU A 15 -0.88 -8.63 -3.29
N LEU A 16 -0.07 -9.44 -3.94
CA LEU A 16 -0.11 -10.89 -3.75
C LEU A 16 0.50 -11.29 -2.41
N GLU A 17 1.66 -10.71 -2.08
CA GLU A 17 2.45 -11.05 -0.90
C GLU A 17 1.76 -10.63 0.40
N GLU A 18 1.13 -9.46 0.42
CA GLU A 18 0.57 -8.87 1.64
C GLU A 18 -0.96 -8.97 1.71
N ALA A 19 -1.66 -8.96 0.57
CA ALA A 19 -3.12 -8.95 0.53
C ALA A 19 -3.74 -10.20 -0.12
N GLY A 20 -2.96 -11.10 -0.72
CA GLY A 20 -3.49 -12.25 -1.47
C GLY A 20 -4.37 -11.83 -2.65
N CYS A 21 -4.13 -10.63 -3.18
CA CYS A 21 -4.94 -10.00 -4.22
C CYS A 21 -4.16 -9.87 -5.54
N ARG A 22 -4.88 -9.72 -6.64
CA ARG A 22 -4.31 -9.28 -7.93
C ARG A 22 -5.14 -8.15 -8.54
N PRO A 23 -4.55 -7.30 -9.40
CA PRO A 23 -5.31 -6.34 -10.20
C PRO A 23 -6.37 -7.03 -11.05
N GLU A 24 -7.58 -6.48 -11.13
CA GLU A 24 -8.58 -6.97 -12.07
C GLU A 24 -8.09 -6.80 -13.53
N PRO A 25 -8.47 -7.68 -14.47
CA PRO A 25 -8.09 -7.55 -15.87
C PRO A 25 -8.50 -6.18 -16.46
N GLY A 26 -7.52 -5.44 -16.97
CA GLY A 26 -7.75 -4.10 -17.55
C GLY A 26 -7.94 -2.98 -16.53
N ALA A 27 -7.81 -3.25 -15.23
CA ALA A 27 -7.87 -2.23 -14.20
C ALA A 27 -6.73 -1.22 -14.33
N MET A 28 -7.07 0.06 -14.14
CA MET A 28 -6.10 1.15 -14.13
C MET A 28 -5.77 1.54 -12.70
N CYS A 29 -4.50 1.48 -12.34
CA CYS A 29 -3.99 2.01 -11.08
C CYS A 29 -4.04 3.54 -11.12
N ARG A 30 -4.77 4.15 -10.18
CA ARG A 30 -4.93 5.61 -10.08
C ARG A 30 -4.12 6.12 -8.90
N LEU A 31 -2.88 6.55 -9.15
CA LEU A 31 -2.11 7.32 -8.19
C LEU A 31 -2.82 8.66 -7.94
N PHE A 32 -3.11 8.98 -6.68
CA PHE A 32 -3.88 10.19 -6.35
C PHE A 32 -3.24 11.05 -5.25
N PHE A 33 -2.31 10.50 -4.47
CA PHE A 33 -1.61 11.26 -3.46
C PHE A 33 -0.19 10.75 -3.28
N SER A 34 0.70 11.65 -2.88
CA SER A 34 2.01 11.27 -2.38
C SER A 34 2.51 12.30 -1.38
N HIS A 35 3.33 11.86 -0.43
CA HIS A 35 4.08 12.75 0.43
C HIS A 35 5.53 12.30 0.53
N ILE A 36 6.38 13.24 0.92
CA ILE A 36 7.79 13.01 1.13
C ILE A 36 8.02 12.72 2.62
N ALA A 37 8.73 11.64 2.91
CA ALA A 37 9.23 11.34 4.24
C ALA A 37 10.76 11.49 4.25
N THR A 38 11.31 12.17 5.25
CA THR A 38 12.76 12.23 5.48
C THR A 38 13.10 11.39 6.70
N SER A 39 13.88 10.33 6.49
CA SER A 39 14.37 9.45 7.55
C SER A 39 15.31 10.20 8.49
N ARG A 40 15.20 9.91 9.78
CA ARG A 40 16.13 10.38 10.82
C ARG A 40 17.26 9.39 11.11
N ARG A 41 17.26 8.22 10.44
CA ARG A 41 18.34 7.22 10.58
C ARG A 41 19.60 7.74 9.88
N LEU A 42 20.77 7.29 10.32
CA LEU A 42 22.05 7.64 9.67
C LEU A 42 22.31 6.84 8.39
N GLU A 43 21.68 5.67 8.29
CA GLU A 43 21.85 4.72 7.19
C GLU A 43 20.47 4.30 6.64
N PRO A 44 20.40 3.86 5.38
CA PRO A 44 19.16 3.35 4.79
C PRO A 44 18.65 2.12 5.55
N TYR A 45 17.33 1.91 5.51
CA TYR A 45 16.74 0.68 6.05
C TYR A 45 17.17 -0.57 5.26
N MET A 46 17.27 -0.44 3.94
CA MET A 46 17.77 -1.47 3.02
C MET A 46 18.66 -0.81 1.94
N PRO A 47 19.72 -1.48 1.45
CA PRO A 47 20.70 -0.85 0.55
C PRO A 47 20.12 -0.22 -0.73
N HIS A 48 19.03 -0.78 -1.26
CA HIS A 48 18.39 -0.31 -2.48
C HIS A 48 17.26 0.72 -2.24
N VAL A 49 16.88 0.98 -0.99
CA VAL A 49 15.79 1.91 -0.64
C VAL A 49 16.31 3.35 -0.60
N PRO A 50 15.60 4.32 -1.20
CA PRO A 50 15.97 5.73 -1.13
C PRO A 50 16.21 6.23 0.29
N HIS A 51 17.32 6.94 0.51
CA HIS A 51 17.71 7.53 1.78
C HIS A 51 18.48 8.85 1.58
N PRO A 52 18.25 9.88 2.42
CA PRO A 52 17.31 9.92 3.54
C PRO A 52 15.87 10.21 3.13
N VAL A 53 15.63 10.57 1.87
CA VAL A 53 14.33 10.99 1.36
C VAL A 53 13.63 9.82 0.68
N ALA A 54 12.40 9.53 1.10
CA ALA A 54 11.51 8.54 0.48
C ALA A 54 10.18 9.18 0.08
N TRP A 55 9.56 8.65 -0.97
CA TRP A 55 8.22 9.01 -1.40
C TRP A 55 7.24 7.94 -0.99
N TRP A 56 6.18 8.35 -0.29
CA TRP A 56 5.06 7.48 0.06
C TRP A 56 3.91 7.82 -0.87
N THR A 57 3.58 6.87 -1.74
CA THR A 57 2.60 7.01 -2.82
C THR A 57 1.35 6.20 -2.52
N PHE A 58 0.18 6.79 -2.78
CA PHE A 58 -1.12 6.15 -2.56
C PHE A 58 -1.90 6.11 -3.86
N ALA A 59 -2.45 4.93 -4.14
CA ALA A 59 -3.22 4.67 -5.35
C ALA A 59 -4.49 3.89 -5.03
N VAL A 60 -5.49 4.04 -5.90
CA VAL A 60 -6.67 3.17 -5.92
C VAL A 60 -6.54 2.23 -7.10
N LEU A 61 -6.82 0.95 -6.88
CA LEU A 61 -6.81 -0.07 -7.91
C LEU A 61 -7.90 -1.13 -7.63
N PRO A 62 -8.81 -1.37 -8.57
CA PRO A 62 -9.70 -2.53 -8.51
C PRO A 62 -8.90 -3.84 -8.48
N THR A 63 -9.22 -4.70 -7.52
CA THR A 63 -8.51 -5.96 -7.27
C THR A 63 -9.50 -7.07 -6.96
N GLU A 64 -9.07 -8.30 -7.22
CA GLU A 64 -9.77 -9.51 -6.80
C GLU A 64 -8.90 -10.32 -5.83
N VAL A 65 -9.56 -10.99 -4.88
CA VAL A 65 -8.90 -11.90 -3.93
C VAL A 65 -8.67 -13.23 -4.61
N VAL A 66 -7.41 -13.66 -4.65
CA VAL A 66 -7.00 -14.92 -5.29
C VAL A 66 -6.45 -15.95 -4.32
N GLY A 67 -6.20 -15.57 -3.07
CA GLY A 67 -5.72 -16.48 -2.05
C GLY A 67 -5.42 -15.79 -0.73
N GLN A 68 -4.69 -16.50 0.13
CA GLN A 68 -4.07 -15.89 1.30
C GLN A 68 -2.81 -15.11 0.88
N PRO A 69 -2.40 -14.07 1.63
CA PRO A 69 -1.09 -13.46 1.49
C PRO A 69 0.02 -14.52 1.52
N THR A 70 1.00 -14.42 0.63
CA THR A 70 2.10 -15.40 0.60
C THR A 70 3.17 -15.14 1.65
N CYS A 71 3.26 -13.91 2.19
CA CYS A 71 4.15 -13.50 3.29
C CYS A 71 5.57 -14.11 3.19
N PRO A 72 6.41 -13.70 2.20
CA PRO A 72 7.78 -14.18 2.10
C PRO A 72 8.57 -13.90 3.38
N VAL A 73 9.59 -14.72 3.66
CA VAL A 73 10.32 -14.73 4.95
C VAL A 73 11.05 -13.42 5.23
N ASP A 74 11.49 -12.73 4.18
CA ASP A 74 12.18 -11.44 4.22
C ASP A 74 11.24 -10.24 4.04
N GLY A 75 9.93 -10.48 3.89
CA GLY A 75 8.89 -9.45 3.72
C GLY A 75 8.12 -9.11 5.01
N GLU A 76 7.17 -8.20 4.88
CA GLU A 76 6.24 -7.88 5.96
C GLU A 76 5.35 -9.09 6.30
N GLN A 77 5.14 -9.32 7.60
CA GLN A 77 4.39 -10.47 8.09
C GLN A 77 2.94 -10.07 8.37
N ILE A 78 2.05 -10.39 7.44
CA ILE A 78 0.63 -10.05 7.55
C ILE A 78 -0.10 -11.10 8.39
N THR A 79 -0.71 -10.64 9.48
CA THR A 79 -1.44 -11.51 10.43
C THR A 79 -2.92 -11.66 10.09
N LYS A 80 -3.51 -10.69 9.37
CA LYS A 80 -4.92 -10.69 8.99
C LYS A 80 -5.18 -9.75 7.81
N VAL A 81 -5.94 -10.23 6.84
CA VAL A 81 -6.55 -9.42 5.77
C VAL A 81 -8.06 -9.41 5.95
N SER A 82 -8.70 -8.27 5.68
CA SER A 82 -10.16 -8.15 5.78
C SER A 82 -10.69 -7.21 4.72
N HIS A 83 -11.76 -7.66 4.05
CA HIS A 83 -12.53 -6.86 3.11
C HIS A 83 -13.70 -6.26 3.85
N VAL A 84 -13.76 -4.94 3.90
CA VAL A 84 -14.75 -4.18 4.67
C VAL A 84 -15.26 -3.02 3.83
N SER A 85 -16.40 -2.43 4.23
CA SER A 85 -16.87 -1.20 3.59
C SER A 85 -15.90 -0.04 3.84
N VAL A 86 -16.00 0.99 3.01
CA VAL A 86 -15.17 2.20 3.14
C VAL A 86 -15.33 2.84 4.52
N GLU A 87 -16.55 2.91 5.04
CA GLU A 87 -16.86 3.47 6.36
C GLU A 87 -16.14 2.67 7.46
N LYS A 88 -16.17 1.34 7.35
CA LYS A 88 -15.53 0.47 8.33
C LYS A 88 -14.00 0.52 8.23
N ALA A 89 -13.45 0.63 7.02
CA ALA A 89 -12.01 0.85 6.83
C ALA A 89 -11.57 2.15 7.52
N ILE A 90 -12.29 3.25 7.31
CA ILE A 90 -12.02 4.54 7.96
C ILE A 90 -12.10 4.41 9.48
N GLU A 91 -13.12 3.74 10.03
CA GLU A 91 -13.28 3.50 11.47
C GLU A 91 -12.07 2.76 12.06
N VAL A 92 -11.70 1.62 11.46
CA VAL A 92 -10.58 0.78 11.93
C VAL A 92 -9.26 1.53 11.84
N LEU A 93 -8.98 2.20 10.72
CA LEU A 93 -7.75 2.97 10.54
C LEU A 93 -7.66 4.17 11.48
N SER A 94 -8.80 4.82 11.77
CA SER A 94 -8.83 5.96 12.72
C SER A 94 -8.55 5.53 14.16
N ALA A 95 -8.84 4.29 14.51
CA ALA A 95 -8.55 3.73 15.84
C ALA A 95 -7.12 3.17 15.96
N GLY A 96 -6.38 3.09 14.85
CA GLY A 96 -5.01 2.57 14.79
C GLY A 96 -3.95 3.54 15.29
N SER A 97 -2.69 3.10 15.27
CA SER A 97 -1.53 3.90 15.70
C SER A 97 -1.14 5.00 14.71
N ASP A 98 -1.59 4.90 13.45
CA ASP A 98 -1.32 5.89 12.41
C ASP A 98 -2.63 6.34 11.73
N PRO A 99 -3.23 7.45 12.16
CA PRO A 99 -4.50 7.93 11.64
C PRO A 99 -4.38 8.47 10.20
N MET A 100 -3.18 8.72 9.68
CA MET A 100 -2.97 9.27 8.32
C MET A 100 -3.60 8.36 7.25
N HIS A 101 -3.54 7.04 7.43
CA HIS A 101 -4.17 6.09 6.50
C HIS A 101 -5.68 6.29 6.39
N ALA A 102 -6.36 6.64 7.49
CA ALA A 102 -7.79 6.95 7.44
C ALA A 102 -8.08 8.23 6.63
N ASP A 103 -7.20 9.23 6.74
CA ASP A 103 -7.32 10.48 5.97
C ASP A 103 -7.04 10.27 4.48
N ILE A 104 -6.14 9.36 4.13
CA ILE A 104 -5.93 8.95 2.73
C ILE A 104 -7.19 8.30 2.16
N VAL A 105 -7.87 7.43 2.90
CA VAL A 105 -9.13 6.82 2.45
C VAL A 105 -10.22 7.90 2.30
N ARG A 106 -10.33 8.83 3.26
CA ARG A 106 -11.25 9.98 3.15
C ARG A 106 -10.95 10.85 1.93
N LEU A 107 -9.68 11.07 1.61
CA LEU A 107 -9.26 11.82 0.43
C LEU A 107 -9.68 11.10 -0.86
N ALA A 108 -9.51 9.78 -0.94
CA ALA A 108 -9.95 8.99 -2.09
C ALA A 108 -11.48 9.08 -2.31
N VAL A 109 -12.27 9.04 -1.24
CA VAL A 109 -13.73 9.26 -1.28
C VAL A 109 -14.06 10.67 -1.76
N HIS A 110 -13.39 11.69 -1.22
CA HIS A 110 -13.59 13.08 -1.62
C HIS A 110 -13.30 13.31 -3.12
N LEU A 111 -12.27 12.63 -3.64
CA LEU A 111 -11.90 12.66 -5.05
C LEU A 111 -12.75 11.72 -5.93
N GLN A 112 -13.74 11.02 -5.37
CA GLN A 112 -14.62 10.08 -6.06
C GLN A 112 -13.86 8.94 -6.76
N LEU A 113 -12.82 8.43 -6.10
CA LEU A 113 -12.04 7.30 -6.58
C LEU A 113 -12.54 5.95 -6.02
N ILE A 114 -13.20 5.99 -4.85
CA ILE A 114 -13.85 4.88 -4.15
C ILE A 114 -15.12 5.34 -3.45
#